data_AF-A0A832T9Z9-F1
#
_entry.id   AF-A0A832T9Z9-F1
#
_cell.length_a   1.000
_cell.length_b   1.000
_cell.length_c   1.000
_cell.angle_alpha   90.00
_cell.angle_beta   90.00
_cell.angle_gamma   90.00
#
_symmetry.space_group_name_H-M   'P 1'
#
loop_
_entity.id
_entity.type
_entity.pdbx_description
1 polymer ?
#
loop_
_entity_poly.entity_id
_entity_poly.type
_entity_poly.pdbx_seq_one_letter_code
_entity_poly.pdbx_strand_id
1 'polypeptide(L)'
;MRIEVPSKEYLSELSKRLSKAGIMNKPKEELDWEINHMISLRKKFNELKNLKIESILERLSQFENVYSEIMGKLRTRELNLEEISDEPLVIEVLEALVENNCVEFSDDGKIKLLRDVPLEELEIELSVPADEVLEDLENLERVGGKLVTEVKLLKRYYVEIMEVELEAIQRALDIAEEYVDEEALLESAIAGIAKSALSQLILSLVKDIRKKDELIDLLLSSEPIEIGGEHGDLRIYFEEEALEDLLKELQTLGYLKVKGNRIWFY
;
A
#
# COMPACT_ATOMS: atom_id res chain seq x y z
N MET A 1 17.27 -2.40 6.00
CA MET A 1 16.04 -1.65 6.32
C MET A 1 15.76 -0.70 5.18
N ARG A 2 14.49 -0.54 4.81
CA ARG A 2 14.03 0.44 3.82
C ARG A 2 12.87 1.21 4.44
N ILE A 3 12.83 2.50 4.19
CA ILE A 3 11.80 3.40 4.70
C ILE A 3 11.04 3.94 3.49
N GLU A 4 9.74 3.61 3.38
CA GLU A 4 8.86 4.17 2.34
C GLU A 4 8.47 5.60 2.69
N VAL A 5 8.49 6.49 1.70
CA VAL A 5 8.10 7.89 1.87
C VAL A 5 7.03 8.28 0.84
N PRO A 6 6.11 9.20 1.17
CA PRO A 6 4.94 9.46 0.33
C PRO A 6 5.26 10.24 -0.95
N SER A 7 6.44 10.86 -1.06
CA SER A 7 6.80 11.66 -2.24
C SER A 7 8.30 11.69 -2.52
N LYS A 8 8.64 12.07 -3.75
CA LYS A 8 10.02 12.34 -4.19
C LYS A 8 10.70 13.48 -3.41
N GLU A 9 9.92 14.45 -2.94
CA GLU A 9 10.43 15.54 -2.12
C GLU A 9 10.90 15.01 -0.77
N TYR A 10 10.04 14.25 -0.09
CA TYR A 10 10.38 13.59 1.18
C TYR A 10 11.54 12.62 1.03
N LEU A 11 11.64 11.88 -0.09
CA LEU A 11 12.78 11.04 -0.41
C LEU A 11 14.10 11.83 -0.39
N SER A 12 14.11 12.97 -1.05
CA SER A 12 15.30 13.82 -1.20
C SER A 12 15.68 14.47 0.14
N GLU A 13 14.68 14.91 0.91
CA GLU A 13 14.90 15.54 2.22
C GLU A 13 15.40 14.55 3.26
N LEU A 14 14.75 13.39 3.39
CA LEU A 14 15.11 12.35 4.35
C LEU A 14 16.53 11.84 4.07
N SER A 15 16.84 11.51 2.81
CA SER A 15 18.20 11.07 2.41
C SER A 15 19.26 12.12 2.77
N LYS A 16 18.96 13.42 2.59
CA LYS A 16 19.87 14.50 2.95
C LYS A 16 20.05 14.64 4.47
N ARG A 17 18.99 14.50 5.26
CA ARG A 17 19.07 14.55 6.73
C ARG A 17 19.87 13.38 7.28
N LEU A 18 19.62 12.17 6.81
CA LEU A 18 20.35 10.97 7.19
C LEU A 18 21.85 11.10 6.87
N SER A 19 22.18 11.56 5.66
CA SER A 19 23.58 11.78 5.26
C SER A 19 24.29 12.81 6.14
N LYS A 20 23.59 13.89 6.55
CA LYS A 20 24.13 14.89 7.50
C LYS A 20 24.35 14.31 8.89
N ALA A 21 23.54 13.33 9.30
CA ALA A 21 23.71 12.60 10.54
C ALA A 21 24.79 11.51 10.46
N GLY A 22 25.45 11.34 9.31
CA GLY A 22 26.48 10.34 9.08
C GLY A 22 25.92 8.93 8.82
N ILE A 23 24.63 8.80 8.52
CA ILE A 23 23.95 7.52 8.26
C ILE A 23 24.04 7.21 6.78
N MET A 24 24.63 6.06 6.44
CA MET A 24 24.75 5.62 5.07
C MET A 24 23.39 5.19 4.54
N ASN A 25 22.96 5.82 3.45
CA ASN A 25 21.65 5.59 2.87
C ASN A 25 21.67 5.72 1.35
N LYS A 26 20.66 5.14 0.70
CA LYS A 26 20.48 5.18 -0.75
C LYS A 26 19.02 5.46 -1.11
N PRO A 27 18.71 6.58 -1.79
CA PRO A 27 17.38 6.81 -2.31
C PRO A 27 17.08 5.87 -3.48
N LYS A 28 15.87 5.29 -3.50
CA LYS A 28 15.36 4.41 -4.54
C LYS A 28 13.98 4.85 -4.99
N GLU A 29 13.73 4.64 -6.27
CA GLU A 29 12.52 5.00 -6.98
C GLU A 29 12.06 3.79 -7.79
N GLU A 30 11.04 3.08 -7.31
CA GLU A 30 10.60 1.81 -7.89
C GLU A 30 9.22 1.98 -8.53
N LEU A 31 8.99 1.29 -9.65
CA LEU A 31 7.64 1.16 -10.22
C LEU A 31 6.95 0.04 -9.45
N ASP A 32 5.76 0.32 -8.96
CA ASP A 32 4.92 -0.67 -8.31
C ASP A 32 3.50 -0.64 -8.90
N TRP A 33 2.68 -1.60 -8.50
CA TRP A 33 1.29 -1.66 -8.93
C TRP A 33 0.35 -2.11 -7.82
N GLU A 34 -0.83 -1.51 -7.78
CA GLU A 34 -1.96 -2.01 -7.00
C GLU A 34 -2.95 -2.65 -7.96
N ILE A 35 -3.41 -3.86 -7.61
CA ILE A 35 -4.42 -4.60 -8.36
C ILE A 35 -5.66 -4.68 -7.50
N ASN A 36 -6.76 -4.12 -7.98
CA ASN A 36 -8.06 -4.22 -7.36
C ASN A 36 -9.00 -4.98 -8.28
N HIS A 37 -9.74 -5.93 -7.70
CA HIS A 37 -10.76 -6.69 -8.41
C HIS A 37 -12.12 -6.19 -7.95
N MET A 38 -12.93 -5.73 -8.89
CA MET A 38 -14.26 -5.18 -8.65
C MET A 38 -15.28 -5.97 -9.45
N ILE A 39 -16.49 -6.09 -8.94
CA ILE A 39 -17.65 -6.53 -9.71
C ILE A 39 -18.47 -5.31 -10.08
N SER A 40 -18.55 -5.03 -11.39
CA SER A 40 -19.38 -3.97 -11.95
C SER A 40 -20.72 -4.55 -12.44
N LEU A 41 -21.82 -3.94 -12.02
CA LEU A 41 -23.19 -4.26 -12.41
C LEU A 41 -23.85 -3.01 -12.98
N ARG A 42 -24.27 -3.07 -14.24
CA ARG A 42 -25.05 -1.99 -14.87
C ARG A 42 -26.52 -2.38 -14.98
N LYS A 43 -27.34 -1.79 -14.12
CA LYS A 43 -28.78 -2.10 -14.00
C LYS A 43 -29.55 -0.91 -13.44
N LYS A 44 -30.87 -0.98 -13.52
CA LYS A 44 -31.74 -0.05 -12.78
C LYS A 44 -31.52 -0.21 -11.28
N PHE A 45 -31.57 0.91 -10.56
CA PHE A 45 -31.40 0.95 -9.10
C PHE A 45 -32.33 -0.04 -8.37
N ASN A 46 -33.60 -0.13 -8.76
CA ASN A 46 -34.54 -1.09 -8.17
C ASN A 46 -34.16 -2.56 -8.47
N GLU A 47 -33.62 -2.85 -9.66
CA GLU A 47 -33.15 -4.21 -9.98
C GLU A 47 -31.99 -4.63 -9.08
N LEU A 48 -31.09 -3.70 -8.76
CA LEU A 48 -29.96 -3.94 -7.87
C LEU A 48 -30.42 -4.14 -6.41
N LYS A 49 -31.41 -3.37 -5.94
CA LYS A 49 -32.04 -3.57 -4.62
C LYS A 49 -32.62 -4.99 -4.47
N ASN A 50 -33.09 -5.59 -5.55
CA ASN A 50 -33.68 -6.93 -5.54
C ASN A 50 -32.66 -8.08 -5.41
N LEU A 51 -31.35 -7.81 -5.57
CA LEU A 51 -30.30 -8.82 -5.42
C LEU A 51 -30.12 -9.28 -3.97
N LYS A 52 -30.48 -8.43 -3.00
CA LYS A 52 -30.42 -8.71 -1.54
C LYS A 52 -29.04 -9.17 -1.05
N ILE A 53 -27.98 -8.68 -1.67
CA ILE A 53 -26.59 -8.88 -1.26
C ILE A 53 -26.20 -7.70 -0.36
N GLU A 54 -25.68 -7.97 0.82
CA GLU A 54 -25.43 -6.96 1.87
C GLU A 54 -24.56 -5.80 1.38
N SER A 55 -23.37 -6.09 0.84
CA SER A 55 -22.42 -5.09 0.32
C SER A 55 -23.03 -4.23 -0.80
N ILE A 56 -23.88 -4.83 -1.64
CA ILE A 56 -24.63 -4.10 -2.68
C ILE A 56 -25.67 -3.17 -2.04
N LEU A 57 -26.44 -3.66 -1.06
CA LEU A 57 -27.46 -2.86 -0.39
C LEU A 57 -26.87 -1.68 0.38
N GLU A 58 -25.73 -1.89 1.05
CA GLU A 58 -24.99 -0.82 1.73
C GLU A 58 -24.54 0.25 0.74
N ARG A 59 -23.94 -0.16 -0.38
CA ARG A 59 -23.50 0.78 -1.42
C ARG A 59 -24.68 1.54 -2.04
N LEU A 60 -25.80 0.86 -2.31
CA LEU A 60 -27.02 1.49 -2.82
C LEU A 60 -27.61 2.50 -1.82
N SER A 61 -27.53 2.22 -0.51
CA SER A 61 -27.98 3.16 0.51
C SER A 61 -27.11 4.42 0.55
N GLN A 62 -25.79 4.28 0.40
CA GLN A 62 -24.89 5.42 0.29
C GLN A 62 -25.22 6.25 -0.96
N PHE A 63 -25.40 5.58 -2.11
CA PHE A 63 -25.79 6.21 -3.36
C PHE A 63 -27.12 6.98 -3.24
N GLU A 64 -28.15 6.38 -2.63
CA GLU A 64 -29.47 7.00 -2.41
C GLU A 64 -29.38 8.28 -1.57
N ASN A 65 -28.53 8.29 -0.55
CA ASN A 65 -28.30 9.48 0.29
C ASN A 65 -27.67 10.62 -0.53
N VAL A 66 -26.62 10.33 -1.28
CA VAL A 66 -25.91 11.32 -2.11
C VAL A 66 -26.81 11.83 -3.24
N TYR A 67 -27.53 10.94 -3.92
CA TYR A 67 -28.53 11.29 -4.93
C TYR A 67 -29.58 12.23 -4.37
N SER A 68 -30.13 11.92 -3.19
CA SER A 68 -31.17 12.74 -2.57
C SER A 68 -30.68 14.14 -2.24
N GLU A 69 -29.43 14.27 -1.78
CA GLU A 69 -28.80 15.56 -1.51
C GLU A 69 -28.62 16.38 -2.79
N ILE A 70 -28.02 15.79 -3.82
CA ILE A 70 -27.72 16.45 -5.10
C ILE A 70 -29.02 16.87 -5.80
N MET A 71 -29.99 15.96 -5.91
CA MET A 71 -31.29 16.25 -6.53
C MET A 71 -32.09 17.28 -5.73
N GLY A 72 -32.00 17.25 -4.40
CA GLY A 72 -32.63 18.27 -3.55
C GLY A 72 -32.14 19.67 -3.88
N LYS A 73 -30.83 19.83 -4.11
CA LYS A 73 -30.23 21.09 -4.56
C LYS A 73 -30.63 21.44 -6.00
N LEU A 74 -30.48 20.51 -6.95
CA LEU A 74 -30.75 20.71 -8.38
C LEU A 74 -32.20 21.07 -8.71
N ARG A 75 -33.18 20.57 -7.93
CA ARG A 75 -34.60 20.93 -8.08
C ARG A 75 -34.87 22.41 -7.76
N THR A 76 -33.99 23.05 -6.99
CA THR A 76 -34.18 24.43 -6.55
C THR A 76 -33.36 25.43 -7.38
N ARG A 77 -32.20 25.02 -7.87
CA ARG A 77 -31.28 25.88 -8.62
C ARG A 77 -30.26 25.07 -9.41
N GLU A 78 -29.58 25.74 -10.34
CA GLU A 78 -28.35 25.24 -10.96
C GLU A 78 -27.22 25.20 -9.92
N LEU A 79 -26.32 24.21 -10.05
CA LEU A 79 -25.14 24.04 -9.19
C LEU A 79 -23.88 24.35 -9.98
N ASN A 80 -22.91 25.04 -9.37
CA ASN A 80 -21.58 25.15 -9.96
C ASN A 80 -20.78 23.88 -9.63
N LEU A 81 -19.87 23.48 -10.52
CA LEU A 81 -18.93 22.39 -10.28
C LEU A 81 -18.12 22.58 -8.98
N GLU A 82 -17.74 23.82 -8.65
CA GLU A 82 -17.01 24.15 -7.41
C GLU A 82 -17.81 23.89 -6.12
N GLU A 83 -19.14 23.74 -6.20
CA GLU A 83 -20.01 23.47 -5.05
C GLU A 83 -20.19 21.96 -4.80
N ILE A 84 -19.58 21.13 -5.63
CA ILE A 84 -19.73 19.67 -5.63
C ILE A 84 -18.45 19.07 -5.04
N SER A 85 -18.61 18.09 -4.14
CA SER A 85 -17.48 17.38 -3.55
C SER A 85 -16.82 16.48 -4.61
N ASP A 86 -15.50 16.41 -4.59
CA ASP A 86 -14.69 15.49 -5.42
C ASP A 86 -14.70 14.05 -4.85
N GLU A 87 -15.59 13.76 -3.91
CA GLU A 87 -15.80 12.41 -3.38
C GLU A 87 -16.24 11.44 -4.49
N PRO A 88 -15.64 10.24 -4.59
CA PRO A 88 -15.94 9.28 -5.67
C PRO A 88 -17.44 8.98 -5.84
N LEU A 89 -18.18 8.85 -4.74
CA LEU A 89 -19.62 8.55 -4.79
C LEU A 89 -20.45 9.72 -5.34
N VAL A 90 -20.02 10.97 -5.14
CA VAL A 90 -20.67 12.15 -5.73
C VAL A 90 -20.50 12.14 -7.24
N ILE A 91 -19.31 11.77 -7.71
CA ILE A 91 -19.00 11.62 -9.13
C ILE A 91 -19.85 10.51 -9.75
N GLU A 92 -19.93 9.33 -9.12
CA GLU A 92 -20.77 8.20 -9.59
C GLU A 92 -22.25 8.60 -9.75
N VAL A 93 -22.81 9.36 -8.80
CA VAL A 93 -24.19 9.84 -8.88
C VAL A 93 -24.38 10.82 -10.03
N LEU A 94 -23.43 11.74 -10.24
CA LEU A 94 -23.50 12.71 -11.33
C LEU A 94 -23.37 12.03 -12.69
N GLU A 95 -22.46 11.08 -12.84
CA GLU A 95 -22.32 10.26 -14.04
C GLU A 95 -23.64 9.56 -14.36
N ALA A 96 -24.26 8.90 -13.37
CA ALA A 96 -25.54 8.25 -13.57
C ALA A 96 -26.65 9.23 -13.98
N LEU A 97 -26.72 10.43 -13.38
CA LEU A 97 -27.66 11.47 -13.78
C LEU A 97 -27.43 11.93 -15.23
N VAL A 98 -26.18 12.07 -15.66
CA VAL A 98 -25.82 12.49 -17.02
C VAL A 98 -26.18 11.41 -18.03
N GLU A 99 -25.81 10.16 -17.76
CA GLU A 99 -26.10 9.02 -18.64
C GLU A 99 -27.60 8.79 -18.82
N ASN A 100 -28.38 9.05 -17.76
CA ASN A 100 -29.85 8.99 -17.81
C ASN A 100 -30.48 10.29 -18.35
N ASN A 101 -29.70 11.23 -18.87
CA ASN A 101 -30.15 12.53 -19.41
C ASN A 101 -31.00 13.34 -18.40
N CYS A 102 -30.72 13.19 -17.11
CA CYS A 102 -31.37 13.93 -16.03
C CYS A 102 -30.75 15.32 -15.88
N VAL A 103 -29.46 15.47 -16.16
CA VAL A 103 -28.72 16.74 -16.06
C VAL A 103 -27.88 17.01 -17.31
N GLU A 104 -27.55 18.29 -17.54
CA GLU A 104 -26.52 18.71 -18.50
C GLU A 104 -25.48 19.61 -17.83
N PHE A 105 -24.26 19.57 -18.37
CA PHE A 105 -23.22 20.54 -18.05
C PHE A 105 -23.24 21.67 -19.09
N SER A 106 -23.31 22.90 -18.61
CA SER A 106 -23.15 24.07 -19.45
C SER A 106 -21.67 24.45 -19.62
N ASP A 107 -21.37 25.19 -20.69
CA ASP A 107 -20.02 25.67 -21.00
C ASP A 107 -19.42 26.56 -19.89
N ASP A 108 -20.25 27.17 -19.04
CA ASP A 108 -19.85 27.95 -17.87
C ASP A 108 -19.66 27.13 -16.58
N GLY A 109 -19.66 25.80 -16.68
CA GLY A 109 -19.35 24.90 -15.57
C GLY A 109 -20.50 24.71 -14.57
N LYS A 110 -21.74 24.89 -15.01
CA LYS A 110 -22.93 24.64 -14.19
C LYS A 110 -23.61 23.34 -14.56
N ILE A 111 -24.23 22.73 -13.57
CA ILE A 111 -25.09 21.56 -13.70
C ILE A 111 -26.54 22.03 -13.66
N LYS A 112 -27.28 21.68 -14.69
CA LYS A 112 -28.69 22.02 -14.83
C LYS A 112 -29.54 20.76 -14.89
N LEU A 113 -30.63 20.75 -14.12
CA LEU A 113 -31.62 19.69 -14.16
C LEU A 113 -32.47 19.79 -15.43
N LEU A 114 -32.43 18.76 -16.25
CA LEU A 114 -33.27 18.61 -17.44
C LEU A 114 -34.54 17.82 -17.14
N ARG A 115 -34.42 16.74 -16.36
CA ARG A 115 -35.51 15.82 -16.04
C ARG A 115 -35.38 15.32 -14.61
N ASP A 116 -36.51 15.28 -13.92
CA ASP A 116 -36.61 14.69 -12.60
C ASP A 116 -37.11 13.25 -12.75
N VAL A 117 -36.17 12.29 -12.78
CA VAL A 117 -36.45 10.86 -12.91
C VAL A 117 -36.37 10.22 -11.52
N PRO A 118 -37.36 9.39 -11.11
CA PRO A 118 -37.28 8.67 -9.84
C PRO A 118 -36.02 7.80 -9.75
N LEU A 119 -35.36 7.79 -8.58
CA LEU A 119 -34.15 7.00 -8.34
C LEU A 119 -34.31 5.53 -8.74
N GLU A 120 -35.47 4.94 -8.44
CA GLU A 120 -35.78 3.53 -8.74
C GLU A 120 -35.74 3.19 -10.25
N GLU A 121 -35.91 4.18 -11.12
CA GLU A 121 -35.86 4.01 -12.58
C GLU A 121 -34.49 4.29 -13.19
N LEU A 122 -33.57 4.87 -12.40
CA LEU A 122 -32.26 5.30 -12.86
C LEU A 122 -31.38 4.07 -13.12
N GLU A 123 -30.81 3.98 -14.33
CA GLU A 123 -29.78 2.99 -14.63
C GLU A 123 -28.45 3.46 -14.03
N ILE A 124 -27.85 2.65 -13.15
CA ILE A 124 -26.56 2.95 -12.52
C ILE A 124 -25.55 1.87 -12.84
N GLU A 125 -24.28 2.25 -12.86
CA GLU A 125 -23.16 1.31 -12.80
C GLU A 125 -22.68 1.25 -11.35
N LEU A 126 -22.88 0.10 -10.71
CA LEU A 126 -22.47 -0.16 -9.34
C LEU A 126 -21.23 -1.06 -9.34
N SER A 127 -20.14 -0.56 -8.77
CA SER A 127 -18.90 -1.33 -8.57
C SER A 127 -18.72 -1.66 -7.10
N VAL A 128 -18.48 -2.92 -6.79
CA VAL A 128 -18.18 -3.40 -5.42
C VAL A 128 -16.89 -4.23 -5.41
N PRO A 129 -16.07 -4.17 -4.35
CA PRO A 129 -14.88 -5.03 -4.23
C PRO A 129 -15.26 -6.51 -4.33
N ALA A 130 -14.50 -7.27 -5.12
CA ALA A 130 -14.80 -8.68 -5.38
C ALA A 130 -14.63 -9.56 -4.13
N ASP A 131 -13.76 -9.16 -3.21
CA ASP A 131 -13.54 -9.79 -1.90
C ASP A 131 -14.76 -9.63 -0.97
N GLU A 132 -15.49 -8.52 -1.07
CA GLU A 132 -16.73 -8.28 -0.30
C GLU A 132 -17.94 -9.10 -0.79
N VAL A 133 -17.87 -9.67 -2.00
CA VAL A 133 -18.99 -10.43 -2.62
C VAL A 133 -18.58 -11.83 -3.07
N LEU A 134 -17.50 -12.38 -2.51
CA LEU A 134 -16.95 -13.69 -2.91
C LEU A 134 -17.99 -14.81 -2.92
N GLU A 135 -18.88 -14.84 -1.92
CA GLU A 135 -19.91 -15.88 -1.79
C GLU A 135 -21.01 -15.77 -2.85
N ASP A 136 -21.21 -14.58 -3.42
CA ASP A 136 -22.24 -14.26 -4.39
C ASP A 136 -21.72 -14.09 -5.83
N LEU A 137 -20.41 -14.25 -6.06
CA LEU A 137 -19.78 -14.02 -7.36
C LEU A 137 -20.49 -14.75 -8.52
N GLU A 138 -20.78 -16.05 -8.36
CA GLU A 138 -21.48 -16.82 -9.41
C GLU A 138 -22.89 -16.27 -9.69
N ASN A 139 -23.59 -15.81 -8.65
CA ASN A 139 -24.91 -15.22 -8.80
C ASN A 139 -24.83 -13.87 -9.51
N LEU A 140 -23.84 -13.06 -9.16
CA LEU A 140 -23.57 -11.76 -9.77
C LEU A 140 -23.22 -11.89 -11.25
N GLU A 141 -22.38 -12.86 -11.63
CA GLU A 141 -22.07 -13.15 -13.02
C GLU A 141 -23.33 -13.56 -13.81
N ARG A 142 -24.21 -14.39 -13.24
CA ARG A 142 -25.46 -14.82 -13.88
C ARG A 142 -26.43 -13.68 -14.15
N VAL A 143 -26.42 -12.63 -13.32
CA VAL A 143 -27.26 -11.45 -13.52
C VAL A 143 -26.59 -10.36 -14.37
N GLY A 144 -25.42 -10.66 -14.96
CA GLY A 144 -24.71 -9.78 -15.89
C GLY A 144 -23.62 -8.93 -15.25
N GLY A 145 -23.22 -9.24 -14.02
CA GLY A 145 -22.05 -8.65 -13.36
C GLY A 145 -20.77 -9.01 -14.11
N LYS A 146 -19.84 -8.06 -14.15
CA LYS A 146 -18.55 -8.21 -14.82
C LYS A 146 -17.43 -8.04 -13.80
N LEU A 147 -16.48 -8.97 -13.81
CA LEU A 147 -15.20 -8.78 -13.15
C LEU A 147 -14.41 -7.70 -13.88
N VAL A 148 -14.17 -6.59 -13.20
CA VAL A 148 -13.30 -5.50 -13.62
C VAL A 148 -12.03 -5.61 -12.80
N THR A 149 -10.89 -5.65 -13.48
CA THR A 149 -9.58 -5.60 -12.81
C THR A 149 -8.98 -4.24 -13.07
N GLU A 150 -8.82 -3.47 -12.01
CA GLU A 150 -8.16 -2.18 -12.04
C GLU A 150 -6.69 -2.37 -11.67
N VAL A 151 -5.80 -1.87 -12.51
CA VAL A 151 -4.37 -1.87 -12.26
C VAL A 151 -3.90 -0.42 -12.17
N LYS A 152 -3.48 0.00 -10.98
CA LYS A 152 -2.88 1.32 -10.76
C LYS A 152 -1.37 1.16 -10.80
N LEU A 153 -0.73 1.80 -11.78
CA LEU A 153 0.73 1.89 -11.83
C LEU A 153 1.16 3.09 -10.99
N LEU A 154 1.96 2.85 -9.97
CA LEU A 154 2.35 3.86 -9.00
C LEU A 154 3.87 3.92 -8.88
N LYS A 155 4.37 5.09 -8.48
CA LYS A 155 5.78 5.30 -8.19
C LYS A 155 5.97 5.26 -6.68
N ARG A 156 6.73 4.28 -6.17
CA ARG A 156 7.10 4.20 -4.76
C ARG A 156 8.50 4.74 -4.54
N TYR A 157 8.69 5.38 -3.38
CA TYR A 157 9.91 6.08 -3.02
C TYR A 157 10.45 5.49 -1.71
N TYR A 158 11.70 5.05 -1.72
CA TYR A 158 12.32 4.40 -0.57
C TYR A 158 13.66 5.02 -0.23
N VAL A 159 13.94 5.20 1.05
CA VAL A 159 15.31 5.39 1.54
C VAL A 159 15.80 4.07 2.11
N GLU A 160 16.76 3.43 1.43
CA GLU A 160 17.43 2.23 1.93
C GLU A 160 18.55 2.61 2.89
N ILE A 161 18.46 2.14 4.14
CA ILE A 161 19.47 2.37 5.18
C ILE A 161 20.48 1.23 5.17
N MET A 162 21.73 1.59 4.92
CA MET A 162 22.88 0.68 4.82
C MET A 162 23.65 0.61 6.15
N GLU A 163 22.92 0.41 7.24
CA GLU A 163 23.49 0.28 8.58
C GLU A 163 23.12 -1.08 9.18
N VAL A 164 24.00 -1.60 10.02
CA VAL A 164 23.80 -2.85 10.79
C VAL A 164 23.94 -2.62 12.30
N GLU A 165 24.40 -1.44 12.72
CA GLU A 165 24.52 -1.07 14.13
C GLU A 165 23.18 -0.53 14.65
N LEU A 166 22.72 -1.06 15.78
CA LEU A 166 21.42 -0.72 16.35
C LEU A 166 21.29 0.77 16.66
N GLU A 167 22.35 1.41 17.16
CA GLU A 167 22.37 2.86 17.45
C GLU A 167 22.25 3.71 16.17
N ALA A 168 22.84 3.28 15.06
CA ALA A 168 22.71 3.96 13.78
C ALA A 168 21.29 3.78 13.20
N ILE A 169 20.72 2.57 13.36
CA ILE A 169 19.35 2.25 12.95
C ILE A 169 18.33 3.08 13.75
N GLN A 170 18.46 3.14 15.08
CA GLN A 170 17.56 3.95 15.92
C GLN A 170 17.62 5.42 15.54
N ARG A 171 18.82 5.99 15.38
CA ARG A 171 18.95 7.38 14.91
C ARG A 171 18.34 7.59 13.53
N ALA A 172 18.40 6.60 12.64
CA ALA A 172 17.75 6.68 11.33
C ALA A 172 16.23 6.74 11.44
N LEU A 173 15.65 5.95 12.34
CA LEU A 173 14.20 5.92 12.60
C LEU A 173 13.73 7.24 13.24
N ASP A 174 14.47 7.76 14.23
CA ASP A 174 14.15 9.05 14.87
C ASP A 174 14.12 10.20 13.84
N ILE A 175 15.02 10.17 12.86
CA ILE A 175 15.04 11.17 11.77
C ILE A 175 13.86 10.96 10.80
N ALA A 176 13.47 9.70 10.58
CA ALA A 176 12.43 9.34 9.63
C ALA A 176 11.01 9.57 10.16
N GLU A 177 10.80 9.61 11.47
CA GLU A 177 9.48 9.83 12.10
C GLU A 177 8.76 11.09 11.58
N GLU A 178 9.50 12.15 11.21
CA GLU A 178 8.91 13.37 10.62
C GLU A 178 8.44 13.21 9.16
N TYR A 179 8.72 12.08 8.52
CA TYR A 179 8.63 11.90 7.06
C TYR A 179 7.69 10.78 6.61
N VAL A 180 7.26 9.91 7.54
CA VAL A 180 6.53 8.67 7.23
C VAL A 180 5.38 8.45 8.19
N ASP A 181 4.45 7.59 7.80
CA ASP A 181 3.41 7.10 8.69
C ASP A 181 3.96 6.08 9.72
N GLU A 182 3.19 5.86 10.78
CA GLU A 182 3.57 5.00 11.90
C GLU A 182 3.74 3.53 11.49
N GLU A 183 2.96 3.06 10.53
CA GLU A 183 3.01 1.67 10.03
C GLU A 183 4.32 1.43 9.27
N ALA A 184 4.65 2.30 8.31
CA ALA A 184 5.91 2.25 7.57
C ALA A 184 7.13 2.39 8.49
N LEU A 185 7.04 3.23 9.54
CA LEU A 185 8.12 3.37 10.52
C LEU A 185 8.30 2.09 11.34
N LEU A 186 7.20 1.48 11.79
CA LEU A 186 7.20 0.24 12.57
C LEU A 186 7.78 -0.93 11.76
N GLU A 187 7.33 -1.12 10.52
CA GLU A 187 7.85 -2.16 9.63
C GLU A 187 9.35 -1.99 9.39
N SER A 188 9.78 -0.74 9.15
CA SER A 188 11.19 -0.39 9.01
C SER A 188 11.97 -0.75 10.27
N ALA A 189 11.46 -0.39 11.45
CA ALA A 189 12.12 -0.65 12.73
C ALA A 189 12.34 -2.15 12.97
N ILE A 190 11.31 -2.97 12.75
CA ILE A 190 11.40 -4.43 12.88
C ILE A 190 12.45 -4.99 11.92
N ALA A 191 12.43 -4.58 10.65
CA ALA A 191 13.40 -5.01 9.65
C ALA A 191 14.85 -4.58 9.99
N GLY A 192 15.01 -3.38 10.55
CA GLY A 192 16.29 -2.87 11.04
C GLY A 192 16.84 -3.72 12.20
N ILE A 193 16.02 -3.98 13.21
CA ILE A 193 16.38 -4.81 14.37
C ILE A 193 16.76 -6.21 13.93
N ALA A 194 15.94 -6.85 13.08
CA ALA A 194 16.19 -8.19 12.57
C ALA A 194 17.54 -8.28 11.84
N LYS A 195 17.80 -7.34 10.93
CA LYS A 195 19.06 -7.27 10.18
C LYS A 195 20.25 -7.03 11.11
N SER A 196 20.11 -6.14 12.08
CA SER A 196 21.18 -5.86 13.06
C SER A 196 21.54 -7.10 13.86
N ALA A 197 20.55 -7.80 14.41
CA ALA A 197 20.77 -8.98 15.22
C ALA A 197 21.41 -10.13 14.42
N LEU A 198 20.90 -10.39 13.20
CA LEU A 198 21.49 -11.41 12.32
C LEU A 198 22.94 -11.05 11.94
N SER A 199 23.21 -9.76 11.68
CA SER A 199 24.57 -9.28 11.40
C SER A 199 25.51 -9.51 12.59
N GLN A 200 25.07 -9.20 13.81
CA GLN A 200 25.88 -9.42 15.02
C GLN A 200 26.16 -10.91 15.24
N LEU A 201 25.17 -11.78 15.01
CA LEU A 201 25.35 -13.23 15.09
C LEU A 201 26.40 -13.71 14.07
N ILE A 202 26.28 -13.30 12.81
CA ILE A 202 27.27 -13.60 11.76
C ILE A 202 28.68 -13.17 12.19
N LEU A 203 28.83 -11.92 12.62
CA LEU A 203 30.14 -11.38 13.02
C LEU A 203 30.73 -12.10 14.24
N SER A 204 29.88 -12.63 15.13
CA SER A 204 30.32 -13.45 16.25
C SER A 204 30.87 -14.81 15.78
N LEU A 205 30.17 -15.48 14.86
CA LEU A 205 30.52 -16.81 14.35
C LEU A 205 31.76 -16.79 13.45
N VAL A 206 31.96 -15.73 12.66
CA VAL A 206 33.10 -15.58 11.74
C VAL A 206 34.47 -15.49 12.46
N LYS A 207 34.47 -15.25 13.78
CA LYS A 207 35.70 -15.31 14.59
C LYS A 207 36.30 -16.72 14.59
N ASP A 208 35.43 -17.73 14.65
CA ASP A 208 35.79 -19.15 14.77
C ASP A 208 35.61 -19.91 13.44
N ILE A 209 34.62 -19.53 12.62
CA ILE A 209 34.31 -20.18 11.34
C ILE A 209 34.97 -19.42 10.19
N ARG A 210 35.80 -20.11 9.41
CA ARG A 210 36.60 -19.51 8.32
C ARG A 210 36.14 -19.91 6.92
N LYS A 211 35.15 -20.80 6.80
CA LYS A 211 34.51 -21.16 5.52
C LYS A 211 33.11 -20.58 5.46
N LYS A 212 32.74 -20.07 4.28
CA LYS A 212 31.44 -19.43 4.04
C LYS A 212 30.32 -20.47 4.13
N ASP A 213 30.50 -21.62 3.48
CA ASP A 213 29.46 -22.65 3.40
C ASP A 213 29.17 -23.24 4.80
N GLU A 214 30.21 -23.48 5.61
CA GLU A 214 30.05 -23.95 7.00
C GLU A 214 29.30 -22.95 7.88
N LEU A 215 29.49 -21.64 7.65
CA LEU A 215 28.77 -20.58 8.36
C LEU A 215 27.29 -20.56 7.98
N ILE A 216 26.99 -20.64 6.68
CA ILE A 216 25.63 -20.65 6.14
C ILE A 216 24.88 -21.89 6.66
N ASP A 217 25.48 -23.08 6.55
CA ASP A 217 24.88 -24.33 7.03
C ASP A 217 24.54 -24.26 8.52
N LEU A 218 25.42 -23.67 9.33
CA LEU A 218 25.19 -23.49 10.76
C LEU A 218 24.04 -22.52 11.04
N LEU A 219 23.98 -21.40 10.33
CA LEU A 219 22.92 -20.41 10.50
C LEU A 219 21.56 -20.98 10.12
N LEU A 220 21.47 -21.67 8.98
CA LEU A 220 20.24 -22.35 8.53
C LEU A 220 19.80 -23.44 9.52
N SER A 221 20.75 -24.19 10.08
CA SER A 221 20.45 -25.20 11.10
C SER A 221 19.97 -24.61 12.43
N SER A 222 20.15 -23.31 12.63
CA SER A 222 19.79 -22.58 13.85
C SER A 222 18.50 -21.76 13.69
N GLU A 223 17.80 -21.90 12.56
CA GLU A 223 16.56 -21.18 12.28
C GLU A 223 15.37 -21.73 13.13
N PRO A 224 14.48 -20.86 13.64
CA PRO A 224 14.55 -19.39 13.62
C PRO A 224 15.54 -18.84 14.65
N ILE A 225 16.13 -17.69 14.32
CA ILE A 225 16.84 -16.91 15.34
C ILE A 225 15.81 -16.15 16.17
N GLU A 226 15.73 -16.48 17.45
CA GLU A 226 14.80 -15.87 18.40
C GLU A 226 15.47 -14.74 19.19
N ILE A 227 14.80 -13.59 19.25
CA ILE A 227 15.20 -12.43 20.05
C ILE A 227 14.04 -12.12 20.99
N GLY A 228 14.23 -12.43 22.27
CA GLY A 228 13.24 -12.15 23.30
C GLY A 228 13.26 -10.69 23.74
N GLY A 229 12.08 -10.10 23.93
CA GLY A 229 11.88 -8.76 24.47
C GLY A 229 10.85 -8.76 25.59
N GLU A 230 10.80 -7.67 26.38
CA GLU A 230 9.85 -7.56 27.51
C GLU A 230 8.37 -7.56 27.06
N HIS A 231 8.11 -7.18 25.81
CA HIS A 231 6.77 -6.98 25.26
C HIS A 231 6.46 -7.86 24.03
N GLY A 232 7.39 -8.72 23.62
CA GLY A 232 7.21 -9.61 22.48
C GLY A 232 8.51 -10.26 22.03
N ASP A 233 8.38 -11.35 21.28
CA ASP A 233 9.50 -12.10 20.72
C ASP A 233 9.57 -11.86 19.21
N LEU A 234 10.78 -11.62 18.70
CA LEU A 234 11.05 -11.53 17.27
C LEU A 234 11.69 -12.85 16.81
N ARG A 235 11.07 -13.48 15.81
CA ARG A 235 11.61 -14.68 15.15
C ARG A 235 12.06 -14.33 13.75
N ILE A 236 13.33 -14.57 13.46
CA ILE A 236 13.94 -14.24 12.17
C ILE A 236 14.13 -15.53 11.38
N TYR A 237 13.50 -15.57 10.21
CA TYR A 237 13.64 -16.61 9.20
C TYR A 237 14.44 -16.07 8.02
N PHE A 238 15.22 -16.93 7.38
CA PHE A 238 16.07 -16.53 6.26
C PHE A 238 16.45 -17.71 5.38
N GLU A 239 16.56 -17.43 4.08
CA GLU A 239 17.05 -18.39 3.10
C GLU A 239 18.55 -18.18 2.83
N GLU A 240 19.19 -19.18 2.22
CA GLU A 240 20.62 -19.14 1.87
C GLU A 240 20.99 -17.87 1.06
N GLU A 241 20.18 -17.53 0.05
CA GLU A 241 20.45 -16.37 -0.81
C GLU A 241 20.41 -15.04 -0.02
N ALA A 242 19.52 -14.93 0.97
CA ALA A 242 19.44 -13.76 1.85
C ALA A 242 20.68 -13.64 2.74
N LEU A 243 21.21 -14.77 3.24
CA LEU A 243 22.48 -14.79 3.98
C LEU A 243 23.66 -14.38 3.08
N GLU A 244 23.69 -14.84 1.82
CA GLU A 244 24.73 -14.43 0.87
C GLU A 244 24.72 -12.92 0.63
N ASP A 245 23.54 -12.33 0.45
CA ASP A 245 23.40 -10.90 0.25
C ASP A 245 23.78 -10.10 1.49
N LEU A 246 23.40 -10.57 2.68
CA LEU A 246 23.83 -9.95 3.93
C LEU A 246 25.36 -10.01 4.11
N LEU A 247 26.01 -11.12 3.75
CA LEU A 247 27.47 -11.24 3.77
C LEU A 247 28.14 -10.26 2.78
N LYS A 248 27.58 -10.09 1.57
CA LYS A 248 28.07 -9.08 0.61
C LYS A 248 27.92 -7.67 1.17
N GLU A 249 26.83 -7.40 1.87
CA GLU A 249 26.59 -6.12 2.52
C GLU A 249 27.59 -5.86 3.66
N LEU A 250 27.77 -6.81 4.57
CA LEU A 250 28.76 -6.72 5.64
C LEU A 250 30.19 -6.54 5.11
N GLN A 251 30.52 -7.17 3.97
CA GLN A 251 31.77 -6.94 3.28
C GLN A 251 31.88 -5.51 2.73
N THR A 252 30.79 -4.97 2.17
CA THR A 252 30.75 -3.62 1.60
C THR A 252 30.90 -2.56 2.69
N LEU A 253 30.33 -2.82 3.87
CA LEU A 253 30.48 -2.01 5.07
C LEU A 253 31.84 -2.20 5.78
N GLY A 254 32.65 -3.17 5.35
CA GLY A 254 34.00 -3.39 5.85
C GLY A 254 34.10 -4.22 7.14
N TYR A 255 33.01 -4.84 7.60
CA TYR A 255 33.02 -5.68 8.81
C TYR A 255 33.70 -7.04 8.59
N LEU A 256 33.70 -7.53 7.35
CA LEU A 256 34.30 -8.82 7.00
C LEU A 256 34.83 -8.83 5.57
N LYS A 257 35.53 -9.89 5.20
CA LYS A 257 35.97 -10.17 3.84
C LYS A 257 35.58 -11.58 3.43
N VAL A 258 35.01 -11.73 2.24
CA VAL A 258 34.74 -13.02 1.60
C VAL A 258 35.55 -13.12 0.31
N LYS A 259 36.22 -14.26 0.09
CA LYS A 259 36.91 -14.57 -1.18
C LYS A 259 36.76 -16.05 -1.49
N GLY A 260 35.86 -16.37 -2.42
CA GLY A 260 35.43 -17.76 -2.64
C GLY A 260 34.79 -18.30 -1.36
N ASN A 261 35.14 -19.54 -0.97
CA ASN A 261 34.65 -20.15 0.27
C ASN A 261 35.51 -19.83 1.51
N ARG A 262 36.11 -18.63 1.58
CA ARG A 262 36.89 -18.20 2.74
C ARG A 262 36.36 -16.88 3.27
N ILE A 263 36.23 -16.79 4.60
CA ILE A 263 35.75 -15.61 5.31
C ILE A 263 36.74 -15.15 6.38
N TRP A 264 36.88 -13.83 6.53
CA TRP A 264 37.74 -13.19 7.53
C TRP A 264 36.98 -12.05 8.22
N PHE A 265 37.06 -11.98 9.55
CA PHE A 265 36.64 -10.79 10.32
C PHE A 265 37.74 -9.72 10.26
N TYR A 266 37.33 -8.45 10.31
CA TYR A 266 38.23 -7.30 10.45
C TYR A 266 38.29 -6.76 11.89
#